data_AF-A0A2T9YPW5-F1
#
_entry.id   AF-A0A2T9YPW5-F1
#
_cell.length_a   1.000
_cell.length_b   1.000
_cell.length_c   1.000
_cell.angle_alpha   90.00
_cell.angle_beta   90.00
_cell.angle_gamma   90.00
#
_symmetry.space_group_name_H-M   'P 1'
#
loop_
_entity.id
_entity.type
_entity.pdbx_description
1 polymer ?
#
loop_
_entity_poly.entity_id
_entity_poly.type
_entity_poly.pdbx_seq_one_letter_code
_entity_poly.pdbx_strand_id
1 'polypeptide(L)'
;MSEQNERAFQKQQGVSILGRTSHKKEGRWSKEVGLGFKTPREAIEGSYIDKKCPFTGNVSIRGRILSGVVVSNKMKRTIIIRRDYLHYISKYNRYEKRHKNIAAHLSPAFIGVEIGDTTVRFNVLKHSKKTVKGSKQFLKF
;
A
#
# COMPACT_ATOMS: atom_id res chain seq x y z
N MET A 1 -14.79 9.42 -11.10
CA MET A 1 -15.00 8.46 -12.20
C MET A 1 -13.70 7.69 -12.39
N SER A 2 -13.72 6.35 -12.52
CA SER A 2 -12.50 5.62 -12.92
C SER A 2 -12.27 5.89 -14.40
N GLU A 3 -11.51 6.93 -14.70
CA GLU A 3 -11.30 7.35 -16.07
C GLU A 3 -10.46 6.29 -16.79
N GLN A 4 -11.05 5.72 -17.83
CA GLN A 4 -10.44 4.77 -18.74
C GLN A 4 -9.42 5.54 -19.61
N ASN A 5 -8.27 5.88 -19.01
CA ASN A 5 -7.25 6.74 -19.62
C ASN A 5 -6.17 5.95 -20.38
N GLU A 6 -6.18 4.63 -20.24
CA GLU A 6 -5.21 3.73 -20.88
C GLU A 6 -5.78 3.22 -22.21
N ARG A 7 -4.91 2.94 -23.19
CA ARG A 7 -5.31 2.42 -24.51
C ARG A 7 -6.08 1.10 -24.42
N ALA A 8 -5.72 0.25 -23.46
CA ALA A 8 -6.39 -1.02 -23.22
C ALA A 8 -7.52 -0.87 -22.20
N PHE A 9 -8.67 -1.47 -22.50
CA PHE A 9 -9.81 -1.52 -21.60
C PHE A 9 -9.43 -2.14 -20.24
N GLN A 10 -9.60 -1.38 -19.16
CA GLN A 10 -9.31 -1.84 -17.82
C GLN A 10 -10.53 -2.56 -17.25
N LYS A 11 -10.35 -3.80 -16.79
CA LYS A 11 -11.37 -4.59 -16.06
C LYS A 11 -10.74 -5.49 -15.01
N GLN A 12 -11.53 -5.93 -14.03
CA GLN A 12 -11.13 -7.00 -13.11
C GLN A 12 -11.22 -8.36 -13.83
N GLN A 13 -10.23 -9.23 -13.62
CA GLN A 13 -10.16 -10.53 -14.31
C GLN A 13 -11.27 -11.50 -13.90
N GLY A 14 -11.76 -11.43 -12.66
CA GLY A 14 -12.77 -12.33 -12.11
C GLY A 14 -14.21 -11.80 -12.12
N VAL A 15 -14.46 -10.68 -12.81
CA VAL A 15 -15.78 -10.02 -12.85
C VAL A 15 -16.25 -9.94 -14.30
N SER A 16 -17.32 -10.65 -14.63
CA SER A 16 -17.97 -10.52 -15.95
C SER A 16 -18.72 -9.19 -16.02
N ILE A 17 -18.45 -8.42 -17.09
CA ILE A 17 -19.12 -7.15 -17.40
C ILE A 17 -20.31 -7.39 -18.35
N LEU A 18 -20.34 -8.53 -19.04
CA LEU A 18 -21.37 -8.89 -20.02
C LEU A 18 -22.64 -9.42 -19.33
N GLY A 19 -23.82 -9.00 -19.81
CA GLY A 19 -25.12 -9.54 -19.39
C GLY A 19 -25.80 -8.86 -18.19
N ARG A 20 -25.55 -7.57 -17.95
CA ARG A 20 -26.11 -6.85 -16.78
C ARG A 20 -27.36 -6.05 -17.15
N THR A 21 -28.42 -6.18 -16.34
CA THR A 21 -29.58 -5.28 -16.39
C THR A 21 -29.18 -3.90 -15.85
N SER A 22 -29.73 -2.85 -16.45
CA SER A 22 -29.44 -1.41 -16.22
C SER A 22 -29.50 -0.94 -14.75
N HIS A 23 -30.11 -1.72 -13.85
CA HIS A 23 -30.36 -1.34 -12.46
C HIS A 23 -29.43 -1.98 -11.41
N LYS A 24 -28.51 -2.89 -11.78
CA LYS A 24 -27.57 -3.48 -10.82
C LYS A 24 -26.23 -2.75 -10.82
N LYS A 25 -25.84 -2.22 -9.64
CA LYS A 25 -24.47 -1.72 -9.41
C LYS A 25 -23.45 -2.76 -9.87
N GLU A 26 -22.38 -2.31 -10.49
CA GLU A 26 -21.31 -3.18 -10.96
C GLU A 26 -20.79 -4.04 -9.79
N GLY A 27 -20.92 -5.36 -9.92
CA GLY A 27 -20.33 -6.27 -8.94
C GLY A 27 -18.83 -6.10 -8.95
N ARG A 28 -18.26 -5.52 -7.88
CA ARG A 28 -16.82 -5.35 -7.72
C ARG A 28 -16.28 -6.51 -6.89
N TRP A 29 -15.20 -7.12 -7.37
CA TRP A 29 -14.54 -8.16 -6.59
C TRP A 29 -13.58 -7.54 -5.57
N SER A 30 -13.75 -7.93 -4.31
CA SER A 30 -12.82 -7.64 -3.21
C SER A 30 -12.58 -8.92 -2.42
N LYS A 31 -11.42 -9.00 -1.77
CA LYS A 31 -11.07 -10.12 -0.89
C LYS A 31 -10.47 -9.64 0.41
N GLU A 32 -10.61 -10.49 1.41
CA GLU A 32 -9.87 -10.38 2.66
C GLU A 32 -8.45 -10.93 2.46
N VAL A 33 -7.47 -10.18 2.94
CA VAL A 33 -6.04 -10.53 2.79
C VAL A 33 -5.56 -11.46 3.91
N GLY A 34 -6.33 -11.55 5.00
CA GLY A 34 -5.96 -12.27 6.22
C GLY A 34 -4.97 -11.49 7.09
N LEU A 35 -4.29 -12.20 8.01
CA LEU A 35 -3.24 -11.64 8.89
C LEU A 35 -3.74 -10.50 9.81
N GLY A 36 -5.05 -10.44 10.09
CA GLY A 36 -5.66 -9.41 10.94
C GLY A 36 -5.82 -8.02 10.28
N PHE A 37 -5.55 -7.89 8.97
CA PHE A 37 -5.79 -6.63 8.25
C PHE A 37 -7.23 -6.54 7.76
N LYS A 38 -7.89 -5.43 8.10
CA LYS A 38 -9.23 -5.12 7.60
C LYS A 38 -9.14 -4.62 6.16
N THR A 39 -10.06 -5.08 5.32
CA THR A 39 -10.22 -4.57 3.96
C THR A 39 -10.70 -3.11 4.01
N PRO A 40 -10.02 -2.16 3.33
CA PRO A 40 -10.44 -0.77 3.33
C PRO A 40 -11.77 -0.59 2.59
N ARG A 41 -12.59 0.35 3.04
CA ARG A 41 -13.91 0.64 2.46
C ARG A 41 -13.79 1.05 0.99
N GLU A 42 -12.76 1.82 0.67
CA GLU A 42 -12.41 2.30 -0.66
C GLU A 42 -12.06 1.16 -1.63
N ALA A 43 -11.59 0.01 -1.13
CA ALA A 43 -11.39 -1.17 -1.98
C ALA A 43 -12.72 -1.79 -2.42
N ILE A 44 -13.76 -1.69 -1.59
CA ILE A 44 -15.10 -2.26 -1.83
C ILE A 44 -15.96 -1.31 -2.68
N GLU A 45 -15.97 -0.02 -2.35
CA GLU A 45 -16.81 0.97 -3.00
C GLU A 45 -16.12 1.72 -4.16
N GLY A 46 -14.78 1.68 -4.21
CA GLY A 46 -14.01 2.42 -5.20
C GLY A 46 -14.13 1.86 -6.62
N SER A 47 -13.94 2.70 -7.62
CA SER A 47 -14.02 2.33 -9.05
C SER A 47 -12.66 2.02 -9.69
N TYR A 48 -11.55 2.20 -8.96
CA TYR A 48 -10.20 2.02 -9.51
C TYR A 48 -9.93 0.57 -9.94
N ILE A 49 -9.09 0.41 -10.96
CA ILE A 49 -8.62 -0.91 -11.43
C ILE A 49 -7.12 -0.99 -11.23
N ASP A 50 -6.72 -1.92 -10.37
CA ASP A 50 -5.32 -2.16 -10.04
C ASP A 50 -5.08 -3.66 -9.81
N LYS A 51 -4.42 -4.29 -10.78
CA LYS A 51 -4.10 -5.73 -10.74
C LYS A 51 -3.10 -6.08 -9.64
N LYS A 52 -2.32 -5.11 -9.16
CA LYS A 52 -1.32 -5.28 -8.10
C LYS A 52 -1.88 -5.00 -6.70
N CYS A 53 -3.15 -4.59 -6.60
CA CYS A 53 -3.82 -4.35 -5.33
C CYS A 53 -3.95 -5.66 -4.54
N PRO A 54 -3.62 -5.68 -3.23
CA PRO A 54 -3.81 -6.86 -2.39
C PRO A 54 -5.28 -7.19 -2.14
N PHE A 55 -6.19 -6.22 -2.21
CA PHE A 55 -7.63 -6.41 -1.91
C PHE A 55 -8.50 -6.68 -3.14
N THR A 56 -8.16 -6.10 -4.30
CA THR A 56 -8.99 -6.15 -5.52
C THR A 56 -8.30 -6.82 -6.70
N GLY A 57 -7.05 -7.24 -6.52
CA GLY A 57 -6.26 -8.02 -7.47
C GLY A 57 -5.90 -9.41 -6.95
N ASN A 58 -5.31 -10.25 -7.80
CA ASN A 58 -4.95 -11.62 -7.46
C ASN A 58 -3.60 -11.74 -6.69
N VAL A 59 -3.18 -10.69 -5.98
CA VAL A 59 -1.91 -10.70 -5.24
C VAL A 59 -2.11 -11.35 -3.86
N SER A 60 -1.33 -12.37 -3.55
CA SER A 60 -1.31 -13.00 -2.22
C SER A 60 -0.17 -12.43 -1.36
N ILE A 61 -0.47 -12.10 -0.11
CA ILE A 61 0.50 -11.62 0.87
C ILE A 61 1.03 -12.80 1.68
N ARG A 62 2.36 -12.90 1.81
CA ARG A 62 3.05 -13.98 2.50
C ARG A 62 4.42 -13.52 3.00
N GLY A 63 4.92 -14.16 4.05
CA GLY A 63 6.24 -13.89 4.60
C GLY A 63 6.27 -12.67 5.54
N ARG A 64 7.39 -11.93 5.50
CA ARG A 64 7.74 -10.94 6.53
C ARG A 64 6.98 -9.62 6.37
N ILE A 65 6.14 -9.25 7.33
CA ILE A 65 5.52 -7.93 7.31
C ILE A 65 6.46 -6.89 7.94
N LEU A 66 6.68 -5.76 7.25
CA LEU A 66 7.58 -4.69 7.73
C LEU A 66 6.83 -3.37 7.87
N SER A 67 7.04 -2.63 8.95
CA SER A 67 6.64 -1.21 9.11
C SER A 67 7.69 -0.23 8.56
N GLY A 68 7.33 0.99 8.20
CA GLY A 68 8.30 2.05 7.95
C GLY A 68 7.67 3.36 7.53
N VAL A 69 8.49 4.41 7.46
CA VAL A 69 8.04 5.77 7.16
C VAL A 69 8.09 6.03 5.67
N VAL A 70 7.05 6.64 5.11
CA VAL A 70 7.00 7.06 3.71
C VAL A 70 7.93 8.26 3.49
N VAL A 71 8.92 8.10 2.62
CA VAL A 71 9.87 9.19 2.26
C VAL A 71 9.49 9.84 0.94
N SER A 72 8.96 9.07 -0.01
CA SER A 72 8.59 9.58 -1.33
C SER A 72 7.31 8.93 -1.84
N ASN A 73 6.41 9.75 -2.38
CA ASN A 73 5.18 9.36 -3.06
C ASN A 73 5.10 9.96 -4.47
N LYS A 74 6.23 10.09 -5.17
CA LYS A 74 6.30 10.74 -6.50
C LYS A 74 5.88 9.82 -7.65
N MET A 75 5.84 8.50 -7.45
CA MET A 75 5.58 7.53 -8.50
C MET A 75 4.10 7.13 -8.55
N LYS A 76 3.59 6.81 -9.75
CA LYS A 76 2.22 6.30 -9.91
C LYS A 76 2.07 4.97 -9.16
N ARG A 77 1.23 4.95 -8.10
CA ARG A 77 0.87 3.75 -7.31
C ARG A 77 2.07 3.05 -6.65
N THR A 78 3.18 3.74 -6.39
CA THR A 78 4.36 3.18 -5.71
C THR A 78 4.97 4.23 -4.78
N ILE A 79 5.38 3.80 -3.59
CA ILE A 79 6.00 4.64 -2.59
C ILE A 79 7.37 4.09 -2.18
N ILE A 80 8.24 4.97 -1.73
CA ILE A 80 9.52 4.61 -1.10
C ILE A 80 9.36 4.73 0.40
N ILE A 81 9.58 3.62 1.09
CA ILE A 81 9.54 3.52 2.55
C ILE A 81 10.97 3.41 3.05
N ARG A 82 11.28 4.15 4.10
CA ARG A 82 12.54 4.07 4.85
C ARG A 82 12.33 3.33 6.16
N ARG A 83 13.22 2.37 6.42
CA ARG A 83 13.35 1.69 7.71
C ARG A 83 14.68 2.08 8.33
N ASP A 84 14.59 2.66 9.50
CA ASP A 84 15.74 3.01 10.33
C ASP A 84 16.01 1.87 11.32
N TYR A 85 17.27 1.51 11.52
CA TYR A 85 17.68 0.48 12.47
C TYR A 85 19.05 0.80 13.07
N LEU A 86 19.34 0.21 14.22
CA LEU A 86 20.64 0.34 14.89
C LEU A 86 21.50 -0.86 14.54
N HIS A 87 22.70 -0.62 14.02
CA HIS A 87 23.70 -1.64 13.75
C HIS A 87 24.74 -1.65 14.87
N TYR A 88 24.97 -2.83 15.48
CA TYR A 88 25.89 -2.98 16.60
C TYR A 88 27.33 -3.14 16.11
N ILE A 89 28.26 -2.38 16.68
CA ILE A 89 29.70 -2.47 16.40
C ILE A 89 30.39 -3.12 17.60
N SER A 90 30.79 -4.38 17.45
CA SER A 90 31.36 -5.20 18.52
C SER A 90 32.61 -4.58 19.15
N LYS A 91 33.53 -4.05 18.34
CA LYS A 91 34.79 -3.44 18.81
C LYS A 91 34.58 -2.30 19.81
N TYR A 92 33.53 -1.49 19.62
CA TYR A 92 33.30 -0.29 20.43
C TYR A 92 32.13 -0.43 21.42
N ASN A 93 31.47 -1.60 21.44
CA ASN A 93 30.25 -1.84 22.23
C ASN A 93 29.21 -0.71 22.07
N ARG A 94 29.01 -0.24 20.83
CA ARG A 94 28.15 0.91 20.48
C ARG A 94 27.31 0.58 19.28
N TYR A 95 26.23 1.35 19.08
CA TYR A 95 25.36 1.25 17.92
C TYR A 95 25.56 2.44 16.99
N GLU A 96 25.51 2.19 15.68
CA GLU A 96 25.40 3.22 14.65
C GLU A 96 24.00 3.23 14.02
N LYS A 97 23.54 4.40 13.61
CA LYS A 97 22.25 4.56 12.91
C LYS A 97 22.42 4.19 11.45
N ARG A 98 21.71 3.17 10.99
CA ARG A 98 21.59 2.82 9.57
C ARG A 98 20.16 2.95 9.10
N HIS A 99 19.99 3.05 7.78
CA HIS A 99 18.68 3.04 7.16
C HIS A 99 18.68 2.19 5.89
N LYS A 100 17.52 1.67 5.51
CA LYS A 100 17.31 1.00 4.23
C LYS A 100 16.06 1.56 3.57
N ASN A 101 16.22 2.02 2.33
CA ASN A 101 15.12 2.39 1.46
C ASN A 101 14.65 1.18 0.70
N ILE A 102 13.34 1.02 0.60
CA ILE A 102 12.74 -0.10 -0.10
C ILE A 102 11.49 0.46 -0.80
N ALA A 103 11.17 -0.03 -2.00
CA ALA A 103 9.95 0.33 -2.73
C ALA A 103 8.75 -0.53 -2.28
N ALA A 104 7.54 0.03 -2.27
CA ALA A 104 6.30 -0.67 -1.97
C ALA A 104 5.18 -0.20 -2.90
N HIS A 105 4.34 -1.13 -3.36
CA HIS A 105 3.17 -0.81 -4.16
C HIS A 105 2.08 -0.18 -3.29
N LEU A 106 1.55 0.95 -3.72
CA LEU A 106 0.47 1.68 -3.06
C LEU A 106 -0.82 1.50 -3.87
N SER A 107 -1.76 0.73 -3.32
CA SER A 107 -3.08 0.59 -3.93
C SER A 107 -3.86 1.91 -3.84
N PRO A 108 -4.61 2.30 -4.89
CA PRO A 108 -5.49 3.48 -4.84
C PRO A 108 -6.58 3.44 -3.77
N ALA A 109 -6.82 2.31 -3.11
CA ALA A 109 -7.71 2.25 -1.94
C ALA A 109 -7.22 3.10 -0.76
N PHE A 110 -5.91 3.36 -0.67
CA PHE A 110 -5.37 4.22 0.39
C PHE A 110 -5.27 5.65 -0.13
N ILE A 111 -6.31 6.43 0.16
CA ILE A 111 -6.40 7.84 -0.23
C ILE A 111 -5.60 8.69 0.75
N GLY A 112 -4.88 9.67 0.22
CA GLY A 112 -4.20 10.68 1.04
C GLY A 112 -2.97 10.17 1.78
N VAL A 113 -2.23 9.19 1.25
CA VAL A 113 -0.92 8.83 1.81
C VAL A 113 0.07 9.96 1.58
N GLU A 114 0.62 10.49 2.67
CA GLU A 114 1.54 11.62 2.66
C GLU A 114 2.95 11.23 3.09
N ILE A 115 3.91 12.13 2.83
CA ILE A 115 5.29 11.95 3.26
C ILE A 115 5.34 12.05 4.80
N GLY A 116 5.91 11.02 5.44
CA GLY A 116 5.99 10.91 6.89
C GLY A 116 4.95 9.98 7.52
N ASP A 117 3.98 9.48 6.75
CA ASP A 117 3.04 8.47 7.24
C ASP A 117 3.76 7.13 7.50
N THR A 118 3.26 6.34 8.44
CA THR A 118 3.80 5.00 8.72
C THR A 118 2.95 3.97 7.98
N THR A 119 3.61 3.06 7.25
CA THR A 119 2.95 2.06 6.42
C THR A 119 3.46 0.65 6.72
N VAL A 120 2.60 -0.35 6.51
CA VAL A 120 2.87 -1.78 6.74
C VAL A 120 3.01 -2.51 5.39
N ARG A 121 4.02 -3.38 5.24
CA ARG A 121 4.66 -3.72 3.96
C ARG A 121 4.65 -5.21 3.58
N PHE A 122 4.19 -5.47 2.35
CA PHE A 122 4.81 -6.19 1.20
C PHE A 122 4.18 -5.62 -0.08
N ASN A 123 2.87 -5.32 0.02
CA ASN A 123 2.20 -4.13 -0.52
C ASN A 123 1.83 -3.21 0.65
N VAL A 124 1.36 -1.99 0.40
CA VAL A 124 0.72 -1.20 1.46
C VAL A 124 -0.54 -1.93 1.90
N LEU A 125 -0.59 -2.36 3.16
CA LEU A 125 -1.75 -3.06 3.75
C LEU A 125 -2.50 -2.22 4.78
N LYS A 126 -1.79 -1.30 5.42
CA LYS A 126 -2.31 -0.34 6.37
C LYS A 126 -1.40 0.87 6.36
N HIS A 127 -1.96 2.05 6.49
CA HIS A 127 -1.21 3.26 6.80
C HIS A 127 -1.77 3.90 8.08
N SER A 128 -0.90 4.59 8.80
CA SER A 128 -1.25 5.45 9.92
C SER A 128 -0.65 6.82 9.67
N LYS A 129 -1.46 7.85 9.95
CA LYS A 129 -1.03 9.23 9.80
C LYS A 129 0.12 9.55 10.75
N LYS A 130 1.00 10.44 10.29
CA LYS A 130 2.13 10.94 11.07
C LYS A 130 1.67 11.54 12.41
N THR A 131 2.18 11.00 13.52
CA THR A 131 1.85 11.48 14.88
C THR A 131 2.69 12.69 15.32
N VAL A 132 3.94 12.83 14.83
CA VAL A 132 4.88 13.87 15.30
C VAL A 132 5.31 14.77 14.15
N LYS A 133 5.21 16.11 14.29
CA LYS A 133 5.61 17.09 13.27
C LYS A 133 7.14 17.18 13.10
N GLY A 134 7.64 17.27 11.86
CA GLY A 134 9.09 17.41 11.53
C GLY A 134 9.56 16.58 10.33
N SER A 135 10.48 17.10 9.50
CA SER A 135 10.87 16.49 8.20
C SER A 135 11.96 15.41 8.28
N LYS A 136 12.78 15.41 9.34
CA LYS A 136 13.85 14.42 9.57
C LYS A 136 13.66 13.78 10.94
N GLN A 137 13.14 12.55 10.96
CA GLN A 137 12.93 11.79 12.19
C GLN A 137 13.57 10.42 12.03
N PHE A 138 14.34 10.01 13.04
CA PHE A 138 14.81 8.63 13.18
C PHE A 138 13.85 7.94 14.13
N LEU A 139 13.02 7.06 13.58
CA LEU A 139 12.14 6.21 14.38
C LEU A 139 12.78 4.83 14.41
N LYS A 140 13.47 4.53 15.51
CA LYS A 140 13.79 3.14 15.84
C LYS A 140 12.43 2.46 15.99
N PHE A 141 12.21 1.39 15.23
CA PHE A 141 10.93 0.68 15.10
C PHE A 141 9.92 0.94 16.22
#